data_AF-A0A0F2PBN1-F1
#
_entry.id   AF-A0A0F2PBN1-F1
#
_cell.length_a   1.000
_cell.length_b   1.000
_cell.length_c   1.000
_cell.angle_alpha   90.00
_cell.angle_beta   90.00
_cell.angle_gamma   90.00
#
_symmetry.space_group_name_H-M   'P 1'
#
loop_
_entity.id
_entity.type
_entity.pdbx_description
1 polymer ?
#
loop_
_entity_poly.entity_id
_entity_poly.type
_entity_poly.pdbx_seq_one_letter_code
_entity_poly.pdbx_strand_id
1 'polypeptide(L)'
;MAVTAAGFLLGGVVLDERYLNVYGAVDYLDEVIGSVWLKESLKTLKGYAGGGGSFGRHIDFSSCAVSAAAYYWYRAREELALDVISGQGPGLYSLQAAALGDDLEVLRGSQGLTDRVAGLKRPADAAQVIAELVIAAGYARSGRQVVFKNQIGAFGVLGPQIHVFVEPWNRSGDGHTGANQQGTAIAVVYRCQNQPSLNADCDHAHAEPKGMAGAENGALVVHCRFIARQGPRGPEIVRTGRFAAGHQPSPDIYIPSEIIMPVRD
;
A
#
# COMPACT_ATOMS: atom_id res chain seq x y z
N MET A 1 -1.87 20.50 -20.88
CA MET A 1 -0.80 19.95 -21.76
C MET A 1 -0.62 18.50 -21.38
N ALA A 2 -0.82 17.57 -22.31
CA ALA A 2 -0.59 16.14 -22.07
C ALA A 2 0.91 15.87 -22.24
N VAL A 3 1.59 15.53 -21.15
CA VAL A 3 2.97 15.04 -21.20
C VAL A 3 2.88 13.51 -21.29
N THR A 4 3.20 12.97 -22.46
CA THR A 4 3.27 11.52 -22.70
C THR A 4 4.48 10.97 -21.95
N ALA A 5 4.25 10.20 -20.88
CA ALA A 5 5.31 9.59 -20.08
C ALA A 5 6.06 8.51 -20.89
N ALA A 6 7.39 8.58 -20.89
CA ALA A 6 8.24 7.55 -21.47
C ALA A 6 8.30 6.34 -20.51
N GLY A 7 7.76 5.20 -20.91
CA GLY A 7 7.72 4.00 -20.08
C GLY A 7 9.12 3.40 -19.83
N PHE A 8 9.42 3.05 -18.57
CA PHE A 8 10.62 2.32 -18.19
C PHE A 8 10.34 0.81 -18.20
N LEU A 9 11.16 0.03 -18.91
CA LEU A 9 10.99 -1.43 -18.99
C LEU A 9 11.76 -2.13 -17.87
N LEU A 10 11.05 -2.68 -16.89
CA LEU A 10 11.57 -3.65 -15.92
C LEU A 10 10.98 -5.02 -16.23
N GLY A 11 11.78 -5.90 -16.84
CA GLY A 11 11.34 -7.26 -17.17
C GLY A 11 10.23 -7.33 -18.22
N GLY A 12 10.16 -6.35 -19.13
CA GLY A 12 9.17 -6.31 -20.23
C GLY A 12 7.81 -5.70 -19.87
N VAL A 13 7.64 -5.19 -18.64
CA VAL A 13 6.43 -4.47 -18.21
C VAL A 13 6.64 -2.97 -18.39
N VAL A 14 5.70 -2.29 -19.04
CA VAL A 14 5.66 -0.83 -19.16
C VAL A 14 5.12 -0.26 -17.85
N LEU A 15 5.94 0.50 -17.13
CA LEU A 15 5.53 1.17 -15.90
C LEU A 15 5.01 2.58 -16.19
N ASP A 16 3.85 2.90 -15.63
CA ASP A 16 3.27 4.23 -15.65
C ASP A 16 4.01 5.13 -14.65
N GLU A 17 4.56 6.24 -15.13
CA GLU A 17 5.22 7.21 -14.25
C GLU A 17 4.20 8.14 -13.59
N ARG A 18 4.30 8.26 -12.27
CA ARG A 18 3.54 9.22 -11.48
C ARG A 18 4.45 10.07 -10.62
N TYR A 19 4.14 11.36 -10.59
CA TYR A 19 4.83 12.34 -9.76
C TYR A 19 3.90 12.76 -8.62
N LEU A 20 4.45 12.78 -7.41
CA LEU A 20 3.70 13.01 -6.18
C LEU A 20 4.21 14.24 -5.45
N ASN A 21 3.28 15.12 -5.04
CA ASN A 21 3.58 16.18 -4.09
C ASN A 21 3.77 15.56 -2.70
N VAL A 22 5.04 15.31 -2.35
CA VAL A 22 5.39 14.60 -1.10
C VAL A 22 4.90 15.35 0.14
N TYR A 23 5.10 16.67 0.18
CA TYR A 23 4.71 17.48 1.34
C TYR A 23 3.21 17.43 1.58
N GLY A 24 2.42 17.73 0.55
CA GLY A 24 0.95 17.72 0.66
C GLY A 24 0.39 16.35 1.05
N ALA A 25 0.93 15.27 0.48
CA ALA A 25 0.46 13.93 0.78
C ALA A 25 0.84 13.45 2.18
N VAL A 26 2.01 13.84 2.70
CA VAL A 26 2.41 13.55 4.10
C VAL A 26 1.54 14.34 5.09
N ASP A 27 1.22 15.60 4.78
CA ASP A 27 0.32 16.39 5.63
C ASP A 27 -1.10 15.81 5.63
N TYR A 28 -1.61 15.34 4.49
CA TYR A 28 -2.90 14.63 4.44
C TYR A 28 -2.88 13.31 5.24
N LEU A 29 -1.77 12.57 5.21
CA LEU A 29 -1.61 11.39 6.07
C LEU A 29 -1.71 11.76 7.56
N ASP A 30 -1.07 12.85 7.98
CA ASP A 30 -1.15 13.37 9.36
C ASP A 30 -2.60 13.71 9.76
N GLU A 31 -3.31 14.39 8.87
CA GLU A 31 -4.72 14.76 9.05
C GLU A 31 -5.62 13.53 9.25
N VAL A 32 -5.52 12.55 8.35
CA VAL A 32 -6.42 11.37 8.35
C VAL A 32 -6.12 10.42 9.50
N ILE A 33 -4.84 10.17 9.80
CA ILE A 33 -4.45 9.27 10.89
C ILE A 33 -4.68 9.96 12.24
N GLY A 34 -4.39 11.25 12.33
CA GLY A 34 -4.55 12.08 13.52
C GLY A 34 -3.22 12.32 14.24
N SER A 35 -2.78 13.57 14.21
CA SER A 35 -1.52 14.03 14.82
C SER A 35 -1.34 13.70 16.30
N VAL A 36 -2.42 13.64 17.08
CA VAL A 36 -2.37 13.27 18.51
C VAL A 36 -1.84 11.84 18.66
N TRP A 37 -2.45 10.89 17.95
CA TRP A 37 -2.06 9.49 17.99
C TRP A 37 -0.65 9.27 17.43
N LEU A 38 -0.29 9.98 16.35
CA LEU A 38 1.06 9.93 15.76
C LEU A 38 2.12 10.40 16.76
N LYS A 39 1.88 11.52 17.46
CA LYS A 39 2.78 12.05 18.49
C LYS A 39 2.88 11.14 19.72
N GLU A 40 1.80 10.46 20.10
CA GLU A 40 1.82 9.45 21.16
C GLU A 40 2.63 8.22 20.77
N SER A 41 2.42 7.71 19.55
CA SER A 41 3.20 6.60 19.00
C SER A 41 4.70 6.92 18.95
N LEU A 42 5.06 8.17 18.72
CA LEU A 42 6.44 8.62 18.75
C LEU A 42 7.06 8.53 20.15
N LYS A 43 6.29 8.77 21.23
CA LYS A 43 6.79 8.59 22.60
C LYS A 43 7.17 7.14 22.84
N THR A 44 6.36 6.20 22.36
CA THR A 44 6.65 4.76 22.42
C THR A 44 7.92 4.43 21.63
N LEU A 45 8.04 4.94 20.40
CA LEU A 45 9.22 4.70 19.55
C LEU A 45 10.51 5.24 20.16
N LYS A 46 10.48 6.46 20.73
CA LYS A 46 11.64 7.06 21.42
C LYS A 46 11.91 6.43 22.78
N GLY A 47 10.87 5.96 23.47
CA GLY A 47 10.95 5.28 24.76
C GLY A 47 11.52 3.86 24.66
N TYR A 48 11.46 3.23 23.48
CA TYR A 48 12.08 1.94 23.17
C TYR A 48 13.62 1.99 23.07
N ALA A 49 14.28 2.93 23.75
CA ALA A 49 15.74 3.04 23.82
C ALA A 49 16.41 1.90 24.65
N GLY A 50 15.87 0.68 24.59
CA GLY A 50 16.31 -0.48 25.35
C GLY A 50 16.74 -1.65 24.48
N GLY A 51 18.06 -1.84 24.35
CA GLY A 51 18.64 -3.19 24.33
C GLY A 51 18.99 -3.82 22.98
N GLY A 52 19.78 -3.15 22.13
CA GLY A 52 20.45 -3.81 21.00
C GLY A 52 21.38 -2.83 20.30
N GLY A 53 22.68 -3.14 20.24
CA GLY A 53 23.78 -2.24 19.87
C GLY A 53 23.83 -1.79 18.40
N SER A 54 22.73 -1.33 17.83
CA SER A 54 22.67 -0.74 16.50
C SER A 54 21.63 0.38 16.44
N PHE A 55 21.99 1.57 16.91
CA PHE A 55 21.28 2.79 16.55
C PHE A 55 21.18 2.86 15.01
N GLY A 56 19.95 2.84 14.49
CA GLY A 56 19.67 3.22 13.11
C GLY A 56 19.75 2.16 12.01
N ARG A 57 19.84 0.85 12.30
CA ARG A 57 19.89 -0.17 11.22
C ARG A 57 18.75 -1.19 11.18
N HIS A 58 17.99 -1.41 12.23
CA HIS A 58 16.81 -2.28 12.17
C HIS A 58 15.88 -2.01 13.36
N ILE A 59 14.63 -1.61 13.10
CA ILE A 59 13.56 -1.62 14.11
C ILE A 59 12.65 -2.78 13.74
N ASP A 60 12.56 -3.77 14.62
CA ASP A 60 11.50 -4.76 14.52
C ASP A 60 10.20 -4.10 15.01
N PHE A 61 9.31 -3.80 14.07
CA PHE A 61 8.03 -3.13 14.36
C PHE A 61 7.16 -3.95 15.31
N SER A 62 7.28 -5.28 15.23
CA SER A 62 6.50 -6.18 16.08
C SER A 62 6.98 -6.14 17.54
N SER A 63 8.27 -5.91 17.78
CA SER A 63 8.84 -5.80 19.13
C SER A 63 8.61 -4.43 19.79
N CYS A 64 8.38 -3.38 19.00
CA CYS A 64 8.14 -2.02 19.48
C CYS A 64 6.66 -1.70 19.69
N ALA A 65 5.75 -2.57 19.25
CA ALA A 65 4.30 -2.33 19.19
C ALA A 65 3.93 -1.01 18.49
N VAL A 66 4.76 -0.55 17.55
CA VAL A 66 4.53 0.66 16.74
C VAL A 66 4.09 0.24 15.35
N SER A 67 2.98 0.79 14.87
CA SER A 67 2.51 0.54 13.51
C SER A 67 3.48 1.09 12.46
N ALA A 68 3.62 0.36 11.34
CA ALA A 68 4.38 0.79 10.18
C ALA A 68 3.98 2.20 9.69
N ALA A 69 2.68 2.55 9.75
CA ALA A 69 2.19 3.86 9.34
C ALA A 69 2.76 5.00 10.21
N ALA A 70 2.81 4.80 11.54
CA ALA A 70 3.40 5.77 12.46
C ALA A 70 4.91 5.92 12.24
N TYR A 71 5.60 4.81 11.98
CA TYR A 71 7.03 4.84 11.68
C TYR A 71 7.34 5.59 10.38
N TYR A 72 6.63 5.30 9.29
CA TYR A 72 6.79 6.00 8.02
C TYR A 72 6.54 7.48 8.16
N TRP A 73 5.44 7.86 8.81
CA TRP A 73 5.15 9.26 9.07
C TRP A 73 6.27 9.94 9.88
N TYR A 74 6.76 9.32 10.97
CA TYR A 74 7.82 9.92 11.77
C TYR A 74 9.11 10.14 10.97
N ARG A 75 9.58 9.10 10.26
CA ARG A 75 10.79 9.19 9.44
C ARG A 75 10.64 10.17 8.29
N ALA A 76 9.45 10.25 7.69
CA ALA A 76 9.11 11.27 6.70
C ALA A 76 9.25 12.68 7.27
N ARG A 77 8.78 12.95 8.49
CA ARG A 77 8.92 14.27 9.11
C ARG A 77 10.39 14.63 9.38
N GLU A 78 11.23 13.67 9.76
CA GLU A 78 12.68 13.90 9.91
C GLU A 78 13.34 14.23 8.57
N GLU A 79 13.03 13.46 7.52
CA GLU A 79 13.58 13.69 6.18
C GLU A 79 13.10 15.02 5.58
N LEU A 80 11.82 15.37 5.70
CA LEU A 80 11.29 16.64 5.20
C LEU A 80 11.85 17.84 5.97
N ALA A 81 12.07 17.71 7.28
CA ALA A 81 12.73 18.76 8.05
C ALA A 81 14.20 18.94 7.61
N LEU A 82 14.90 17.85 7.31
CA LEU A 82 16.26 17.92 6.77
C LEU A 82 16.28 18.51 5.36
N ASP A 83 15.32 18.18 4.51
CA ASP A 83 15.18 18.75 3.17
C ASP A 83 15.04 20.27 3.22
N VAL A 84 14.14 20.80 4.06
CA VAL A 84 13.98 22.26 4.26
C VAL A 84 15.29 22.96 4.64
N ILE A 85 16.17 22.29 5.38
CA ILE A 85 17.46 22.85 5.82
C ILE A 85 18.55 22.70 4.75
N SER A 86 18.59 21.54 4.07
CA SER A 86 19.72 21.12 3.25
C SER A 86 19.48 21.18 1.73
N GLY A 87 18.23 21.27 1.31
CA GLY A 87 17.81 21.22 -0.10
C GLY A 87 18.08 19.88 -0.79
N GLN A 88 18.21 18.79 -0.04
CA GLN A 88 18.55 17.46 -0.59
C GLN A 88 17.39 16.73 -1.27
N GLY A 89 16.17 17.27 -1.15
CA GLY A 89 14.93 16.65 -1.60
C GLY A 89 14.38 15.63 -0.59
N PRO A 90 13.13 15.19 -0.78
CA PRO A 90 12.50 14.17 0.05
C PRO A 90 13.20 12.82 -0.12
N GLY A 91 13.34 12.07 0.99
CA GLY A 91 13.93 10.73 1.00
C GLY A 91 12.92 9.59 0.78
N LEU A 92 13.36 8.35 1.01
CA LEU A 92 12.55 7.16 0.79
C LEU A 92 11.37 7.06 1.77
N TYR A 93 11.57 7.42 3.04
CA TYR A 93 10.49 7.34 4.03
C TYR A 93 9.43 8.41 3.78
N SER A 94 9.85 9.59 3.36
CA SER A 94 8.97 10.68 2.92
C SER A 94 8.10 10.22 1.76
N LEU A 95 8.70 9.55 0.77
CA LEU A 95 7.96 9.03 -0.37
C LEU A 95 7.01 7.88 0.03
N GLN A 96 7.41 7.00 0.96
CA GLN A 96 6.53 5.93 1.47
C GLN A 96 5.31 6.49 2.20
N ALA A 97 5.52 7.44 3.12
CA ALA A 97 4.44 8.10 3.83
C ALA A 97 3.54 8.89 2.86
N ALA A 98 4.14 9.63 1.92
CA ALA A 98 3.40 10.35 0.89
C ALA A 98 2.54 9.41 0.04
N ALA A 99 3.07 8.27 -0.42
CA ALA A 99 2.32 7.34 -1.23
C ALA A 99 1.13 6.72 -0.46
N LEU A 100 1.29 6.46 0.85
CA LEU A 100 0.18 6.05 1.71
C LEU A 100 -0.86 7.17 1.86
N GLY A 101 -0.43 8.41 2.07
CA GLY A 101 -1.31 9.58 2.13
C GLY A 101 -2.10 9.78 0.84
N ASP A 102 -1.43 9.69 -0.32
CA ASP A 102 -2.04 9.79 -1.64
C ASP A 102 -3.04 8.67 -1.93
N ASP A 103 -2.74 7.43 -1.52
CA ASP A 103 -3.72 6.32 -1.61
C ASP A 103 -4.96 6.60 -0.75
N LEU A 104 -4.79 7.10 0.48
CA LEU A 104 -5.89 7.49 1.35
C LEU A 104 -6.70 8.66 0.78
N GLU A 105 -6.04 9.62 0.10
CA GLU A 105 -6.70 10.78 -0.50
C GLU A 105 -7.57 10.36 -1.67
N VAL A 106 -7.04 9.54 -2.56
CA VAL A 106 -7.77 8.96 -3.68
C VAL A 106 -9.00 8.18 -3.21
N LEU A 107 -8.89 7.48 -2.08
CA LEU A 107 -9.98 6.69 -1.51
C LEU A 107 -10.98 7.50 -0.70
N ARG A 108 -10.79 8.82 -0.56
CA ARG A 108 -11.68 9.69 0.22
C ARG A 108 -13.13 9.53 -0.20
N GLY A 109 -14.01 9.30 0.78
CA GLY A 109 -15.44 9.06 0.55
C GLY A 109 -15.81 7.61 0.26
N SER A 110 -14.85 6.70 0.13
CA SER A 110 -15.13 5.26 0.03
C SER A 110 -15.74 4.75 1.33
N GLN A 111 -16.84 4.01 1.22
CA GLN A 111 -17.50 3.39 2.37
C GLN A 111 -16.55 2.40 3.06
N GLY A 112 -16.50 2.44 4.39
CA GLY A 112 -15.66 1.57 5.23
C GLY A 112 -14.18 1.98 5.32
N LEU A 113 -13.77 3.09 4.69
CA LEU A 113 -12.37 3.57 4.76
C LEU A 113 -11.93 3.87 6.20
N THR A 114 -12.82 4.41 7.05
CA THR A 114 -12.53 4.73 8.46
C THR A 114 -12.03 3.51 9.23
N ASP A 115 -12.59 2.33 8.97
CA ASP A 115 -12.17 1.08 9.63
C ASP A 115 -10.78 0.64 9.18
N ARG A 116 -10.40 0.96 7.93
CA ARG A 116 -9.02 0.76 7.43
C ARG A 116 -8.05 1.74 8.05
N VAL A 117 -8.43 3.00 8.20
CA VAL A 117 -7.63 3.98 8.94
C VAL A 117 -7.41 3.52 10.40
N ALA A 118 -8.42 2.93 11.05
CA ALA A 118 -8.24 2.29 12.36
C ALA A 118 -7.32 1.06 12.30
N GLY A 119 -7.40 0.26 11.24
CA GLY A 119 -6.46 -0.83 10.95
C GLY A 119 -5.01 -0.37 10.80
N LEU A 120 -4.75 0.76 10.15
CA LEU A 120 -3.41 1.35 10.06
C LEU A 120 -2.82 1.69 11.43
N LYS A 121 -3.63 1.90 12.47
CA LYS A 121 -3.15 2.18 13.82
C LYS A 121 -2.75 0.92 14.58
N ARG A 122 -3.15 -0.27 14.11
CA ARG A 122 -2.86 -1.56 14.74
C ARG A 122 -1.60 -2.17 14.11
N PRO A 123 -0.52 -2.39 14.87
CA PRO A 123 0.73 -2.92 14.32
C PRO A 123 0.57 -4.24 13.58
N ALA A 124 -0.29 -5.14 14.07
CA ALA A 124 -0.54 -6.44 13.46
C ALA A 124 -1.23 -6.36 12.08
N ASP A 125 -2.08 -5.34 11.89
CA ASP A 125 -2.91 -5.22 10.68
C ASP A 125 -2.31 -4.27 9.65
N ALA A 126 -1.42 -3.37 10.08
CA ALA A 126 -0.94 -2.25 9.26
C ALA A 126 -0.38 -2.68 7.90
N ALA A 127 0.42 -3.76 7.84
CA ALA A 127 1.00 -4.23 6.60
C ALA A 127 -0.07 -4.71 5.59
N GLN A 128 -1.06 -5.47 6.06
CA GLN A 128 -2.16 -5.94 5.22
C GLN A 128 -3.04 -4.78 4.76
N VAL A 129 -3.33 -3.83 5.66
CA VAL A 129 -4.12 -2.64 5.32
C VAL A 129 -3.40 -1.76 4.30
N ILE A 130 -2.08 -1.56 4.42
CA ILE A 130 -1.31 -0.81 3.42
C ILE A 130 -1.43 -1.49 2.05
N ALA A 131 -1.24 -2.81 1.97
CA ALA A 131 -1.38 -3.54 0.72
C ALA A 131 -2.79 -3.44 0.13
N GLU A 132 -3.82 -3.55 0.96
CA GLU A 132 -5.22 -3.37 0.59
C GLU A 132 -5.48 -1.97 0.01
N LEU A 133 -5.03 -0.93 0.70
CA LEU A 133 -5.19 0.47 0.28
C LEU A 133 -4.50 0.75 -1.06
N VAL A 134 -3.28 0.22 -1.29
CA VAL A 134 -2.57 0.40 -2.56
C VAL A 134 -3.38 -0.15 -3.74
N ILE A 135 -3.92 -1.37 -3.60
CA ILE A 135 -4.68 -2.02 -4.67
C ILE A 135 -6.03 -1.31 -4.86
N ALA A 136 -6.72 -1.01 -3.76
CA ALA A 136 -7.97 -0.25 -3.79
C ALA A 136 -7.82 1.11 -4.45
N ALA A 137 -6.77 1.87 -4.11
CA ALA A 137 -6.49 3.18 -4.69
C ALA A 137 -6.22 3.08 -6.20
N GLY A 138 -5.62 2.00 -6.69
CA GLY A 138 -5.47 1.74 -8.12
C GLY A 138 -6.80 1.60 -8.86
N TYR A 139 -7.77 0.88 -8.28
CA TYR A 139 -9.13 0.83 -8.81
C TYR A 139 -9.80 2.22 -8.80
N ALA A 140 -9.65 2.97 -7.72
CA ALA A 140 -10.21 4.31 -7.59
C ALA A 140 -9.63 5.30 -8.60
N ARG A 141 -8.31 5.30 -8.84
CA ARG A 141 -7.65 6.11 -9.89
C ARG A 141 -8.14 5.75 -11.29
N SER A 142 -8.55 4.50 -11.49
CA SER A 142 -9.15 4.03 -12.75
C SER A 142 -10.63 4.40 -12.88
N GLY A 143 -11.15 5.30 -12.03
CA GLY A 143 -12.53 5.77 -12.04
C GLY A 143 -13.54 4.77 -11.48
N ARG A 144 -13.10 3.75 -10.74
CA ARG A 144 -13.99 2.75 -10.13
C ARG A 144 -14.30 3.10 -8.69
N GLN A 145 -15.53 2.84 -8.27
CA GLN A 145 -15.94 3.09 -6.89
C GLN A 145 -15.57 1.89 -6.01
N VAL A 146 -14.86 2.15 -4.90
CA VAL A 146 -14.43 1.14 -3.94
C VAL A 146 -15.34 1.15 -2.70
N VAL A 147 -15.63 -0.05 -2.19
CA VAL A 147 -16.36 -0.26 -0.93
C VAL A 147 -15.60 -1.26 -0.07
N PHE A 148 -15.06 -0.81 1.06
CA PHE A 148 -14.39 -1.68 2.01
C PHE A 148 -15.38 -2.55 2.77
N LYS A 149 -15.00 -3.80 3.03
CA LYS A 149 -15.82 -4.75 3.81
C LYS A 149 -15.41 -4.72 5.29
N ASN A 150 -16.23 -5.29 6.17
CA ASN A 150 -15.92 -5.32 7.60
C ASN A 150 -14.61 -6.09 7.93
N GLN A 151 -14.23 -7.04 7.08
CA GLN A 151 -12.98 -7.80 7.18
C GLN A 151 -11.80 -7.05 6.55
N ILE A 152 -10.67 -6.96 7.25
CA ILE A 152 -9.41 -6.40 6.71
C ILE A 152 -8.90 -7.26 5.55
N GLY A 153 -8.35 -6.59 4.54
CA GLY A 153 -7.87 -7.25 3.33
C GLY A 153 -8.99 -7.58 2.36
N ALA A 154 -10.20 -7.07 2.52
CA ALA A 154 -11.32 -7.34 1.62
C ALA A 154 -12.05 -6.06 1.20
N PHE A 155 -12.23 -5.87 -0.11
CA PHE A 155 -13.04 -4.77 -0.65
C PHE A 155 -13.78 -5.19 -1.93
N GLY A 156 -14.84 -4.45 -2.23
CA GLY A 156 -15.59 -4.56 -3.48
C GLY A 156 -15.33 -3.36 -4.40
N VAL A 157 -15.50 -3.58 -5.70
CA VAL A 157 -15.45 -2.55 -6.74
C VAL A 157 -16.78 -2.50 -7.48
N LEU A 158 -17.48 -1.37 -7.39
CA LEU A 158 -18.80 -1.16 -7.99
C LEU A 158 -18.68 -0.92 -9.50
N GLY A 159 -19.65 -1.43 -10.26
CA GLY A 159 -19.64 -1.42 -11.72
C GLY A 159 -19.36 -2.82 -12.27
N PRO A 160 -18.09 -3.27 -12.31
CA PRO A 160 -17.76 -4.61 -12.79
C PRO A 160 -18.08 -5.73 -11.78
N GLN A 161 -18.55 -5.37 -10.58
CA GLN A 161 -18.88 -6.29 -9.47
C GLN A 161 -17.70 -7.21 -9.14
N ILE A 162 -16.58 -6.59 -8.76
CA ILE A 162 -15.35 -7.29 -8.40
C ILE A 162 -15.21 -7.33 -6.88
N HIS A 163 -14.81 -8.48 -6.35
CA HIS A 163 -14.39 -8.65 -4.96
C HIS A 163 -12.90 -8.95 -4.93
N VAL A 164 -12.16 -8.25 -4.09
CA VAL A 164 -10.71 -8.39 -3.97
C VAL A 164 -10.37 -8.76 -2.54
N PHE A 165 -9.63 -9.85 -2.38
CA PHE A 165 -9.00 -10.26 -1.13
C PHE A 165 -7.50 -10.06 -1.23
N VAL A 166 -6.90 -9.44 -0.22
CA VAL A 166 -5.49 -9.07 -0.18
C VAL A 166 -4.85 -9.69 1.04
N GLU A 167 -3.83 -10.49 0.79
CA GLU A 167 -3.03 -11.15 1.81
C GLU A 167 -1.57 -10.74 1.67
N PRO A 168 -0.89 -10.35 2.77
CA PRO A 168 0.55 -10.15 2.72
C PRO A 168 1.24 -11.47 2.42
N TRP A 169 2.11 -11.49 1.41
CA TRP A 169 2.88 -12.66 1.05
C TRP A 169 4.15 -12.71 1.91
N ASN A 170 4.09 -13.46 3.01
CA ASN A 170 5.25 -13.74 3.84
C ASN A 170 5.95 -15.01 3.32
N ARG A 171 6.91 -14.87 2.39
CA ARG A 171 7.85 -15.97 2.15
C ARG A 171 8.87 -15.95 3.28
N SER A 172 8.58 -16.67 4.35
CA SER A 172 9.53 -17.07 5.39
C SER A 172 10.77 -17.69 4.70
N GLY A 173 11.96 -17.11 4.83
CA GLY A 173 13.17 -17.80 4.33
C GLY A 173 14.46 -17.01 4.22
N ASP A 174 14.44 -15.76 3.77
CA ASP A 174 15.71 -15.06 3.51
C ASP A 174 15.97 -14.04 4.62
N GLY A 175 16.72 -14.47 5.63
CA GLY A 175 17.15 -13.66 6.79
C GLY A 175 18.08 -12.49 6.48
N HIS A 176 17.88 -11.81 5.35
CA HIS A 176 18.64 -10.67 4.86
C HIS A 176 17.70 -9.56 4.35
N THR A 177 16.86 -8.98 5.21
CA THR A 177 16.18 -7.71 4.91
C THR A 177 16.92 -6.54 5.57
N GLY A 178 18.16 -6.33 5.12
CA GLY A 178 18.81 -5.03 5.25
C GLY A 178 18.14 -3.99 4.36
N ALA A 179 17.64 -2.92 4.96
CA ALA A 179 17.36 -1.58 4.40
C ALA A 179 16.44 -1.40 3.16
N ASN A 180 16.02 -2.44 2.45
CA ASN A 180 15.05 -2.33 1.34
C ASN A 180 13.73 -2.99 1.74
N GLN A 181 12.80 -2.18 2.26
CA GLN A 181 11.47 -2.63 2.66
C GLN A 181 10.64 -3.02 1.43
N GLN A 182 10.74 -4.29 1.05
CA GLN A 182 9.90 -4.89 0.03
C GLN A 182 8.61 -5.37 0.70
N GLY A 183 7.48 -4.76 0.34
CA GLY A 183 6.17 -5.33 0.61
C GLY A 183 5.79 -6.28 -0.53
N THR A 184 5.37 -7.49 -0.20
CA THR A 184 4.76 -8.41 -1.16
C THR A 184 3.35 -8.75 -0.69
N ALA A 185 2.41 -8.80 -1.62
CA ALA A 185 1.03 -9.16 -1.35
C ALA A 185 0.50 -10.06 -2.47
N ILE A 186 -0.45 -10.92 -2.15
CA ILE A 186 -1.29 -11.59 -3.13
C ILE A 186 -2.66 -10.94 -3.10
N ALA A 187 -3.14 -10.59 -4.29
CA ALA A 187 -4.52 -10.18 -4.50
C ALA A 187 -5.26 -11.34 -5.19
N VAL A 188 -6.31 -11.85 -4.54
CA VAL A 188 -7.25 -12.81 -5.12
C VAL A 188 -8.50 -12.04 -5.53
N VAL A 189 -8.81 -12.08 -6.83
CA VAL A 189 -9.83 -11.25 -7.47
C VAL A 189 -10.94 -12.14 -8.00
N TYR A 190 -12.17 -11.90 -7.53
CA TYR A 190 -13.38 -12.58 -7.98
C TYR A 190 -14.24 -11.61 -8.79
N ARG A 191 -14.74 -12.05 -9.95
CA ARG A 191 -15.75 -11.31 -10.72
C ARG A 191 -17.10 -11.98 -10.53
N CYS A 192 -18.05 -11.28 -9.93
CA CYS A 192 -19.42 -11.78 -9.78
C CYS A 192 -20.17 -11.52 -11.08
N GLN A 193 -20.42 -12.56 -11.88
CA GLN A 193 -21.13 -12.39 -13.16
C GLN A 193 -22.64 -12.17 -13.02
N ASN A 194 -23.26 -12.34 -11.83
CA ASN A 194 -24.72 -12.31 -11.68
C ASN A 194 -25.26 -11.95 -10.26
N GLN A 195 -24.62 -11.10 -9.44
CA GLN A 195 -25.18 -10.75 -8.12
C GLN A 195 -25.51 -9.25 -7.97
N PRO A 196 -26.80 -8.88 -7.90
CA PRO A 196 -27.24 -7.49 -7.89
C PRO A 196 -27.06 -6.75 -6.55
N SER A 197 -26.40 -7.33 -5.54
CA SER A 197 -26.24 -6.66 -4.25
C SER A 197 -24.89 -6.96 -3.60
N LEU A 198 -24.03 -5.94 -3.48
CA LEU A 198 -22.84 -5.99 -2.61
C LEU A 198 -23.20 -6.06 -1.11
N ASN A 199 -24.48 -5.91 -0.76
CA ASN A 199 -25.02 -6.08 0.58
C ASN A 199 -25.46 -7.51 0.88
N ALA A 200 -25.45 -8.41 -0.09
CA ALA A 200 -25.52 -9.82 0.24
C ALA A 200 -24.17 -10.14 0.86
N ASP A 201 -24.16 -10.41 2.15
CA ASP A 201 -23.18 -11.28 2.76
C ASP A 201 -22.96 -12.43 1.79
N CYS A 202 -21.85 -12.40 1.06
CA CYS A 202 -21.36 -13.58 0.41
C CYS A 202 -20.89 -14.47 1.57
N ASP A 203 -21.82 -15.13 2.25
CA ASP A 203 -21.58 -16.18 3.26
C ASP A 203 -20.80 -17.36 2.64
N HIS A 204 -20.57 -17.34 1.33
CA HIS A 204 -19.63 -18.20 0.63
C HIS A 204 -18.15 -17.76 0.75
N ALA A 205 -17.86 -16.60 1.35
CA ALA A 205 -16.51 -16.08 1.61
C ALA A 205 -15.96 -16.45 3.01
N HIS A 206 -16.58 -17.42 3.69
CA HIS A 206 -16.00 -18.04 4.88
C HIS A 206 -14.88 -19.05 4.57
N ALA A 207 -14.61 -19.31 3.30
CA ALA A 207 -13.35 -19.93 2.92
C ALA A 207 -12.27 -18.85 2.91
N GLU A 208 -11.49 -18.78 3.99
CA GLU A 208 -10.15 -18.17 3.95
C GLU A 208 -9.50 -18.55 2.60
N PRO A 209 -8.92 -17.60 1.85
CA PRO A 209 -8.08 -17.95 0.73
C PRO A 209 -6.91 -18.77 1.28
N LYS A 210 -7.02 -20.10 1.28
CA LYS A 210 -5.90 -20.98 1.63
C LYS A 210 -4.91 -20.99 0.46
N GLY A 211 -4.19 -19.88 0.31
CA GLY A 211 -3.21 -19.68 -0.75
C GLY A 211 -3.78 -19.84 -2.17
N MET A 212 -2.87 -20.16 -3.11
CA MET A 212 -3.16 -20.31 -4.55
C MET A 212 -4.27 -21.32 -4.92
N ALA A 213 -4.83 -22.06 -3.97
CA ALA A 213 -5.90 -23.02 -4.19
C ALA A 213 -7.25 -22.37 -4.61
N GLY A 214 -7.40 -21.05 -4.46
CA GLY A 214 -8.60 -20.32 -4.92
C GLY A 214 -8.79 -20.24 -6.44
N ALA A 215 -7.77 -20.58 -7.23
CA ALA A 215 -7.83 -20.52 -8.71
C ALA A 215 -8.86 -21.49 -9.32
N GLU A 216 -9.25 -22.55 -8.60
CA GLU A 216 -10.18 -23.58 -9.09
C GLU A 216 -11.62 -23.07 -9.25
N ASN A 217 -11.99 -21.95 -8.61
CA ASN A 217 -13.35 -21.39 -8.64
C ASN A 217 -13.51 -20.18 -9.55
N GLY A 218 -12.66 -20.03 -10.58
CA GLY A 218 -12.71 -18.89 -11.50
C GLY A 218 -12.14 -17.59 -10.93
N ALA A 219 -11.45 -17.65 -9.79
CA ALA A 219 -10.72 -16.53 -9.21
C ALA A 219 -9.45 -16.23 -9.99
N LEU A 220 -9.04 -14.96 -9.99
CA LEU A 220 -7.82 -14.48 -10.62
C LEU A 220 -6.82 -14.13 -9.53
N VAL A 221 -5.62 -14.70 -9.61
CA VAL A 221 -4.56 -14.48 -8.63
C VAL A 221 -3.53 -13.52 -9.22
N VAL A 222 -3.30 -12.41 -8.53
CA VAL A 222 -2.30 -11.40 -8.90
C VAL A 222 -1.26 -11.31 -7.78
N HIS A 223 0.01 -11.49 -8.15
CA HIS A 223 1.13 -11.27 -7.24
C HIS A 223 1.54 -9.81 -7.33
N CYS A 224 1.42 -9.10 -6.22
CA CYS A 224 1.74 -7.69 -6.10
C CYS A 224 3.05 -7.51 -5.32
N ARG A 225 3.89 -6.57 -5.78
CA ARG A 225 5.14 -6.20 -5.15
C ARG A 225 5.23 -4.68 -5.07
N PHE A 226 5.57 -4.18 -3.88
CA PHE A 226 5.70 -2.77 -3.57
C PHE A 226 7.11 -2.54 -3.02
N ILE A 227 7.93 -1.79 -3.75
CA ILE A 227 9.34 -1.59 -3.42
C ILE A 227 9.62 -0.10 -3.31
N ALA A 228 10.10 0.36 -2.16
CA ALA A 228 10.79 1.64 -2.06
C ALA A 228 12.28 1.41 -2.35
N ARG A 229 12.88 2.20 -3.25
CA ARG A 229 14.31 2.09 -3.60
C ARG A 229 14.88 3.40 -4.09
N GLN A 230 16.21 3.52 -4.02
CA GLN A 230 16.92 4.60 -4.70
C GLN A 230 17.06 4.28 -6.19
N GLY A 231 16.32 4.99 -7.03
CA GLY A 231 16.41 4.92 -8.49
C GLY A 231 17.45 5.88 -9.07
N PRO A 232 17.65 5.84 -10.40
CA PRO A 232 18.59 6.73 -11.10
C PRO A 232 18.19 8.21 -11.02
N ARG A 233 16.91 8.49 -10.73
CA ARG A 233 16.36 9.84 -10.64
C ARG A 233 16.11 10.30 -9.19
N GLY A 234 16.52 9.52 -8.19
CA GLY A 234 16.18 9.78 -6.80
C GLY A 234 15.36 8.65 -6.18
N PRO A 235 14.75 8.88 -5.01
CA PRO A 235 13.87 7.89 -4.39
C PRO A 235 12.64 7.64 -5.26
N GLU A 236 12.26 6.37 -5.36
CA GLU A 236 11.09 5.93 -6.12
C GLU A 236 10.37 4.77 -5.42
N ILE A 237 9.06 4.70 -5.60
CA ILE A 237 8.24 3.54 -5.23
C ILE A 237 7.80 2.83 -6.49
N VAL A 238 8.18 1.57 -6.61
CA VAL A 238 7.80 0.72 -7.72
C VAL A 238 6.71 -0.25 -7.24
N ARG A 239 5.54 -0.17 -7.86
CA ARG A 239 4.40 -1.06 -7.60
C ARG A 239 4.15 -1.89 -8.84
N THR A 240 4.42 -3.19 -8.74
CA THR A 240 4.20 -4.13 -9.85
C THR A 240 3.24 -5.23 -9.45
N GLY A 241 2.44 -5.66 -10.41
CA GLY A 241 1.55 -6.79 -10.32
C GLY A 241 1.86 -7.75 -11.45
N ARG A 242 1.75 -9.05 -11.17
CA ARG A 242 1.85 -10.08 -12.19
C ARG A 242 0.70 -11.06 -12.02
N PHE A 243 0.00 -11.31 -13.12
CA PHE A 243 -0.97 -12.40 -13.19
C PHE A 243 -0.27 -13.74 -12.94
N ALA A 244 -0.76 -14.49 -11.94
CA ALA A 244 -0.16 -15.74 -11.49
C ALA A 244 -1.00 -16.97 -11.87
N ALA A 245 -2.33 -16.89 -11.73
CA ALA A 245 -3.23 -18.01 -12.03
C ALA A 245 -4.68 -17.55 -12.28
N GLY A 246 -5.45 -18.38 -12.98
CA GLY A 246 -6.88 -18.17 -13.30
C GLY A 246 -7.15 -18.00 -14.80
N HIS A 247 -8.31 -17.42 -15.14
CA HIS A 247 -8.66 -17.05 -16.51
C HIS A 247 -7.86 -15.83 -17.01
N GLN A 248 -7.91 -15.51 -18.29
CA GLN A 248 -7.27 -14.29 -18.78
C GLN A 248 -7.86 -13.06 -18.06
N PRO A 249 -7.04 -12.15 -17.49
CA PRO A 249 -7.54 -11.01 -16.75
C PRO A 249 -8.34 -10.09 -17.68
N SER A 250 -9.52 -9.69 -17.21
CA SER A 250 -10.34 -8.69 -17.89
C SER A 250 -9.70 -7.29 -17.77
N PRO A 251 -9.91 -6.38 -18.75
CA PRO A 251 -9.46 -5.00 -18.64
C PRO A 251 -10.06 -4.24 -17.43
N ASP A 252 -11.11 -4.78 -16.79
CA ASP A 252 -11.68 -4.21 -15.57
C ASP A 252 -10.83 -4.46 -14.32
N ILE A 253 -9.80 -5.31 -14.40
CA ILE A 253 -8.98 -5.73 -13.25
C ILE A 253 -7.73 -4.87 -13.18
N TYR A 254 -7.59 -4.17 -12.06
CA TYR A 254 -6.38 -3.42 -11.78
C TYR A 254 -5.24 -4.37 -11.41
N ILE A 255 -4.15 -4.28 -12.17
CA ILE A 255 -2.87 -4.92 -11.87
C ILE A 255 -1.86 -3.78 -11.71
N PRO A 256 -1.21 -3.61 -10.54
CA PRO A 256 -0.26 -2.52 -10.33
C PRO A 256 0.83 -2.51 -11.40
N SER A 257 1.11 -1.34 -11.98
CA SER A 257 2.18 -1.17 -12.96
C SER A 257 2.65 0.27 -12.96
N GLU A 258 3.06 0.77 -11.79
CA GLU A 258 3.39 2.18 -11.61
C GLU A 258 4.74 2.38 -10.92
N ILE A 259 5.39 3.49 -11.28
CA ILE A 259 6.55 4.05 -10.59
C ILE A 259 6.19 5.45 -10.09
N ILE A 260 6.27 5.64 -8.77
CA ILE A 260 5.94 6.88 -8.10
C ILE A 260 7.23 7.58 -7.69
N MET A 261 7.36 8.85 -8.03
CA MET A 261 8.51 9.70 -7.73
C MET A 261 8.04 11.03 -7.12
N PRO A 262 8.89 11.75 -6.38
CA PRO A 262 8.58 13.12 -5.97
C PRO A 262 8.47 14.04 -7.19
N VAL A 263 7.55 15.01 -7.15
CA VAL A 263 7.60 16.19 -8.04
C VAL A 263 8.93 16.89 -7.83
N ARG A 264 9.58 17.29 -8.94
CA ARG A 264 10.78 18.13 -8.90
C ARG A 264 10.36 19.58 -9.06
N ASP A 265 10.75 20.41 -8.11
CA ASP A 265 10.68 21.87 -8.24
C ASP A 265 11.74 22.40 -9.23
#